data_AF-A0A967IFC4-F1
#
_entry.id   AF-A0A967IFC4-F1
#
_cell.length_a   1.000
_cell.length_b   1.000
_cell.length_c   1.000
_cell.angle_alpha   90.00
_cell.angle_beta   90.00
_cell.angle_gamma   90.00
#
_symmetry.space_group_name_H-M   'P 1'
#
loop_
_entity.id
_entity.type
_entity.pdbx_description
1 polymer ?
#
loop_
_entity_poly.entity_id
_entity_poly.type
_entity_poly.pdbx_seq_one_letter_code
_entity_poly.pdbx_strand_id
1 'polypeptide(L)'
;FGITSLDDFKRPEVKKAFDANGDGKADLTACPPGWGCEKVITHHFDVYDLDDHINPIKAGYSASMADALARYKAGEPIFFYTW
;
A
#
# COMPACT_ATOMS: atom_id res chain seq x y z
N PHE A 1 -7.83 -9.60 10.48
CA PHE A 1 -8.12 -9.61 9.03
C PHE A 1 -7.72 -10.92 8.33
N GLY A 2 -6.71 -11.65 8.80
CA GLY A 2 -6.31 -12.93 8.17
C GLY A 2 -5.77 -12.74 6.76
N ILE A 3 -4.98 -11.70 6.55
CA ILE A 3 -4.40 -11.33 5.26
C ILE A 3 -3.16 -12.18 5.04
N THR A 4 -3.10 -12.88 3.90
CA THR A 4 -1.99 -13.78 3.56
C THR A 4 -1.47 -13.56 2.14
N SER A 5 -2.22 -12.82 1.31
CA SER A 5 -1.88 -12.53 -0.08
C SER A 5 -2.25 -11.09 -0.45
N LEU A 6 -1.75 -10.61 -1.60
CA LEU A 6 -2.16 -9.31 -2.14
C LEU A 6 -3.63 -9.31 -2.60
N ASP A 7 -4.16 -10.46 -3.02
CA ASP A 7 -5.55 -10.57 -3.46
C ASP A 7 -6.56 -10.28 -2.32
N ASP A 8 -6.15 -10.48 -1.07
CA ASP A 8 -6.96 -10.13 0.11
C ASP A 8 -7.30 -8.64 0.17
N PHE A 9 -6.49 -7.76 -0.43
CA PHE A 9 -6.78 -6.33 -0.52
C PHE A 9 -7.93 -6.01 -1.49
N LYS A 10 -8.45 -7.00 -2.23
CA LYS A 10 -9.70 -6.81 -2.97
C LYS A 10 -10.93 -6.80 -2.07
N ARG A 11 -10.83 -7.37 -0.86
CA ARG A 11 -11.92 -7.45 0.11
C ARG A 11 -12.26 -6.08 0.70
N PRO A 12 -13.54 -5.66 0.73
CA PRO A 12 -13.93 -4.32 1.20
C PRO A 12 -13.47 -3.99 2.64
N GLU A 13 -13.54 -4.96 3.55
CA GLU A 13 -13.12 -4.78 4.94
C GLU A 13 -11.61 -4.60 5.08
N VAL A 14 -10.83 -5.20 4.19
CA VAL A 14 -9.37 -5.02 4.14
C VAL A 14 -9.07 -3.64 3.57
N LYS A 15 -9.64 -3.26 2.41
CA LYS A 15 -9.43 -1.92 1.84
C LYS A 15 -9.70 -0.82 2.86
N LYS A 16 -10.87 -0.87 3.50
CA LYS A 16 -11.26 0.11 4.51
C LYS A 16 -10.32 0.17 5.72
N ALA A 17 -9.71 -0.95 6.10
CA ALA A 17 -8.78 -0.99 7.23
C ALA A 17 -7.43 -0.32 6.92
N PHE A 18 -7.03 -0.26 5.66
CA PHE A 18 -5.75 0.29 5.20
C PHE A 18 -5.91 1.55 4.33
N ASP A 19 -7.13 2.06 4.18
CA ASP A 19 -7.47 3.30 3.50
C ASP A 19 -7.30 4.48 4.46
N ALA A 20 -6.19 5.20 4.33
CA ALA A 20 -5.85 6.31 5.20
C ALA A 20 -6.32 7.65 4.65
N ASN A 21 -6.61 7.75 3.34
CA ASN A 21 -7.05 8.98 2.70
C ASN A 21 -8.59 9.04 2.48
N GLY A 22 -9.30 7.94 2.68
CA GLY A 22 -10.75 7.81 2.57
C GLY A 22 -11.28 7.61 1.15
N ASP A 23 -10.45 7.20 0.19
CA ASP A 23 -10.83 7.04 -1.22
C ASP A 23 -11.37 5.65 -1.59
N GLY A 24 -11.41 4.72 -0.64
CA GLY A 24 -11.93 3.37 -0.81
C GLY A 24 -10.90 2.36 -1.32
N LYS A 25 -9.61 2.72 -1.37
CA LYS A 25 -8.47 1.84 -1.70
C LYS A 25 -7.48 1.79 -0.54
N ALA A 26 -6.76 0.69 -0.42
CA ALA A 26 -5.71 0.56 0.58
C ALA A 26 -4.47 1.36 0.19
N ASP A 27 -3.86 2.06 1.14
CA ASP A 27 -2.67 2.87 0.88
C ASP A 27 -1.38 2.08 1.11
N LEU A 28 -0.65 1.82 0.03
CA LEU A 28 0.65 1.16 0.03
C LEU A 28 1.78 2.20 -0.03
N THR A 29 2.60 2.31 1.01
CA THR A 29 3.88 3.02 0.90
C THR A 29 4.81 2.23 -0.02
N ALA A 30 5.01 2.76 -1.23
CA ALA A 30 5.68 2.09 -2.34
C ALA A 30 7.03 2.74 -2.69
N CYS A 31 7.69 2.23 -3.71
CA CYS A 31 8.96 2.77 -4.18
C CYS A 31 8.80 4.06 -5.00
N PRO A 32 9.70 5.04 -4.81
CA PRO A 32 9.72 6.25 -5.61
C PRO A 32 10.05 6.00 -7.08
N PRO A 33 9.73 6.94 -7.98
CA PRO A 33 10.05 6.85 -9.39
C PRO A 33 11.54 6.57 -9.67
N GLY A 34 11.82 5.65 -10.59
CA GLY A 34 13.16 5.30 -11.03
C GLY A 34 13.85 4.20 -10.23
N TRP A 35 13.25 3.73 -9.13
CA TRP A 35 13.76 2.60 -8.36
C TRP A 35 13.38 1.27 -9.03
N GLY A 36 14.25 0.25 -8.92
CA GLY A 36 13.97 -1.07 -9.49
C GLY A 36 12.67 -1.69 -8.97
N CYS A 37 12.40 -1.53 -7.67
CA CYS A 37 11.17 -1.98 -7.05
C CYS A 37 9.91 -1.26 -7.55
N GLU A 38 10.00 -0.03 -8.06
CA GLU A 38 8.85 0.64 -8.68
C GLU A 38 8.34 -0.18 -9.88
N LYS A 39 9.27 -0.66 -10.72
CA LYS A 39 8.92 -1.44 -11.91
C LYS A 39 8.26 -2.76 -11.53
N VAL A 40 8.78 -3.43 -10.50
CA VAL A 40 8.23 -4.70 -10.02
C VAL A 40 6.86 -4.52 -9.37
N ILE A 41 6.68 -3.48 -8.55
CA ILE A 41 5.38 -3.15 -7.95
C ILE A 41 4.37 -2.83 -9.05
N THR A 42 4.74 -2.01 -10.03
CA THR A 42 3.86 -1.67 -11.18
C THR A 42 3.48 -2.93 -11.95
N HIS A 43 4.45 -3.82 -12.23
CA HIS A 43 4.16 -5.09 -12.89
C HIS A 43 3.16 -5.95 -12.09
N HIS A 44 3.32 -6.05 -10.76
CA HIS A 44 2.37 -6.76 -9.90
C HIS A 44 0.97 -6.13 -9.89
N PHE A 45 0.87 -4.81 -9.99
CA PHE A 45 -0.43 -4.14 -10.09
C PHE A 45 -1.15 -4.54 -11.38
N ASP A 46 -0.43 -4.55 -12.49
CA ASP A 46 -0.96 -4.95 -13.80
C ASP A 46 -1.40 -6.42 -13.82
N VAL A 47 -0.58 -7.37 -13.32
CA VAL A 47 -0.88 -8.81 -13.46
C VAL A 47 -1.84 -9.35 -12.41
N TYR A 48 -2.08 -8.62 -11.32
CA TYR A 48 -3.00 -9.01 -10.26
C TYR A 48 -4.26 -8.13 -10.20
N ASP A 49 -4.43 -7.21 -11.15
CA ASP A 49 -5.56 -6.27 -11.22
C ASP A 49 -5.75 -5.50 -9.90
N LEU A 50 -4.69 -4.84 -9.41
CA LEU A 50 -4.70 -4.19 -8.08
C LEU A 50 -5.03 -2.69 -8.13
N ASP A 51 -5.05 -2.07 -9.31
CA ASP A 51 -5.25 -0.62 -9.46
C ASP A 51 -6.56 -0.11 -8.85
N ASP A 52 -7.63 -0.91 -8.87
CA ASP A 52 -8.93 -0.56 -8.27
C ASP A 52 -9.00 -0.79 -6.76
N HIS A 53 -7.94 -1.32 -6.16
CA HIS A 53 -7.93 -1.81 -4.79
C HIS A 53 -6.85 -1.18 -3.92
N ILE A 54 -5.73 -0.76 -4.50
CA ILE A 54 -4.56 -0.27 -3.78
C ILE A 54 -4.05 1.02 -4.43
N ASN A 55 -3.67 2.00 -3.60
CA ASN A 55 -2.95 3.20 -4.00
C ASN A 55 -1.45 3.04 -3.73
N PRO A 56 -0.58 3.09 -4.75
CA PRO A 56 0.85 3.12 -4.54
C PRO A 56 1.31 4.56 -4.22
N ILE A 57 1.66 4.83 -2.97
CA ILE A 57 2.28 6.09 -2.55
C ILE A 57 3.74 6.07 -2.99
N LYS A 58 4.03 6.73 -4.12
CA LYS A 58 5.38 6.85 -4.71
C LYS A 58 6.13 8.13 -4.31
N ALA A 59 5.64 8.86 -3.30
CA ALA A 59 6.34 10.02 -2.75
C ALA A 59 7.67 9.58 -2.09
N GLY A 60 8.48 10.54 -1.63
CA GLY A 60 9.78 10.24 -1.03
C GLY A 60 9.70 9.18 0.06
N TYR A 61 10.32 8.01 -0.17
CA TYR A 61 10.12 6.80 0.63
C TYR A 61 10.29 7.04 2.14
N SER A 62 11.35 7.76 2.54
CA SER A 62 11.60 8.05 3.96
C SER A 62 10.50 8.88 4.60
N ALA A 63 9.92 9.84 3.88
CA ALA A 63 8.82 10.65 4.40
C ALA A 63 7.52 9.83 4.47
N SER A 64 7.20 9.07 3.43
CA SER A 64 6.03 8.18 3.41
C SER A 64 6.12 7.08 4.47
N MET A 65 7.32 6.56 4.74
CA MET A 65 7.55 5.60 5.81
C MET A 65 7.42 6.23 7.19
N ALA A 66 7.90 7.46 7.38
CA ALA A 66 7.72 8.19 8.64
C ALA A 66 6.24 8.41 8.96
N ASP A 67 5.43 8.77 7.97
CA ASP A 67 3.98 8.88 8.08
C ASP A 67 3.32 7.53 8.42
N ALA A 68 3.66 6.46 7.70
CA ALA A 68 3.16 5.12 8.00
C ALA A 68 3.52 4.69 9.43
N LEU A 69 4.76 4.92 9.88
CA LEU A 69 5.18 4.60 11.24
C LEU A 69 4.41 5.40 12.31
N ALA A 70 4.01 6.64 12.01
CA ALA A 70 3.18 7.42 12.91
C ALA A 70 1.77 6.80 13.07
N ARG A 71 1.15 6.39 11.95
CA ARG A 71 -0.13 5.65 11.95
C ARG A 71 -0.05 4.33 12.71
N TYR A 72 1.00 3.56 12.50
CA TYR A 72 1.24 2.33 13.27
C TYR A 72 1.33 2.58 14.78
N LYS A 73 2.04 3.65 15.20
CA LYS A 73 2.13 4.05 16.61
C LYS A 73 0.78 4.51 17.19
N ALA A 74 -0.14 4.98 16.36
CA ALA A 74 -1.51 5.30 16.74
C ALA A 74 -2.44 4.06 16.83
N GLY A 75 -1.93 2.86 16.51
CA GLY A 75 -2.69 1.62 16.51
C GLY A 75 -3.41 1.32 15.20
N GLU A 76 -3.12 2.08 14.14
CA GLU A 76 -3.73 1.89 12.82
C GLU A 76 -2.97 0.84 12.00
N PRO A 77 -3.67 0.07 11.14
CA PRO A 77 -3.02 -0.82 10.18
C PRO A 77 -2.19 -0.04 9.17
N ILE A 78 -1.02 -0.58 8.80
CA ILE A 78 -0.14 0.01 7.78
C ILE A 78 0.24 -0.99 6.72
N PHE A 79 0.39 -0.53 5.48
CA PHE A 79 0.79 -1.35 4.34
C PHE A 79 1.95 -0.67 3.60
N PHE A 80 3.07 -1.37 3.48
CA PHE A 80 4.29 -0.85 2.88
C PHE A 80 5.11 -1.95 2.21
N TYR A 81 5.90 -1.56 1.22
CA TYR A 81 6.96 -2.38 0.65
C TYR A 81 8.31 -1.98 1.26
N THR A 82 9.16 -2.95 1.58
CA THR A 82 10.56 -2.73 1.99
C THR A 82 11.46 -3.83 1.43
N TRP A 83 12.77 -3.64 1.53
CA TRP A 83 13.83 -4.60 1.23
C TRP A 83 14.60 -4.98 2.49
#